data_AF-A0A9C8I946-F1
#
_entry.id   AF-A0A9C8I946-F1
#
_cell.length_a   1.000
_cell.length_b   1.000
_cell.length_c   1.000
_cell.angle_alpha   90.00
_cell.angle_beta   90.00
_cell.angle_gamma   90.00
#
_symmetry.space_group_name_H-M   'P 1'
#
loop_
_entity.id
_entity.type
_entity.pdbx_description
1 polymer ?
#
loop_
_entity_poly.entity_id
_entity_poly.type
_entity_poly.pdbx_seq_one_letter_code
_entity_poly.pdbx_strand_id
1 'polypeptide(L)'
;FIDAVRNTPVVDGVGLKHTLERWAIKWVLGKRPGLFDNKKTLVMSGLDRWGIAEVLGEYTNNFIFGDMMYAMKLPFQIRSLKVLENTARWLMPIICHIPFEVIYPTGKRQETVRPIFQGPFEWSEVIVGDYHYIRRYAPGDLEGKIVVTNTVMKSDEDDLRSRGVTLLITTTPEMDGRSFGTNILEAMFVAHLKEEGEDVEKLSPEQRNDRYLNLILQGNVEPRMVELAPSTEKKLPRFAFIMHPLRYEQLFLSPIFKPFQVFPKEIVEESAAKIPGFFVCKATGIKTPGGLEAEGYFYGLGATPRMMQKIPPEHFYREMRNIAKLAHKKGAGILGLGAFTSVIGDAGVSVAKGSPIAVTTGNSYTVWATLESVRIGAEKMGIDLGKSRAMVIGATGSIGKVITRMLAEQVPHIVIAAPKPERLMELARLLESEATRDGRKLLVEVATVADDHLPDVDIIVAATTAHGGIIDVMKLKPGALVCDVARPPDVSPEEAGKRDDI
;
A
#
# COMPACT_ATOMS: atom_id res chain seq x y z
N PHE A 1 -36.81 -20.02 22.89
CA PHE A 1 -35.83 -21.05 22.47
C PHE A 1 -34.65 -21.07 23.43
N ILE A 2 -33.96 -19.95 23.65
CA ILE A 2 -32.86 -19.85 24.63
C ILE A 2 -33.33 -20.23 26.05
N ASP A 3 -34.53 -19.81 26.46
CA ASP A 3 -35.10 -20.16 27.79
C ASP A 3 -35.35 -21.67 28.01
N ALA A 4 -35.30 -22.47 26.93
CA ALA A 4 -35.46 -23.93 27.00
C ALA A 4 -34.13 -24.67 27.21
N VAL A 5 -32.99 -23.98 27.04
CA VAL A 5 -31.65 -24.58 27.19
C VAL A 5 -31.16 -24.35 28.63
N ARG A 6 -31.04 -25.43 29.42
CA ARG A 6 -30.67 -25.35 30.85
C ARG A 6 -29.22 -25.73 31.16
N ASN A 7 -28.62 -26.63 30.38
CA ASN A 7 -27.32 -27.25 30.70
C ASN A 7 -26.29 -27.17 29.55
N THR A 8 -26.72 -26.77 28.35
CA THR A 8 -25.86 -26.75 27.15
C THR A 8 -25.39 -25.33 26.91
N PRO A 9 -24.07 -25.07 26.80
CA PRO A 9 -23.58 -23.75 26.44
C PRO A 9 -24.19 -23.26 25.13
N VAL A 10 -24.55 -21.97 25.08
CA VAL A 10 -25.10 -21.33 23.88
C VAL A 10 -24.13 -20.25 23.43
N VAL A 11 -23.78 -20.28 22.15
CA VAL A 11 -22.87 -19.32 21.51
C VAL A 11 -23.47 -18.76 20.22
N ASP A 12 -23.08 -17.55 19.86
CA ASP A 12 -23.60 -16.81 18.70
C ASP A 12 -22.51 -16.45 17.68
N GLY A 13 -21.27 -16.86 17.91
CA GLY A 13 -20.13 -16.60 17.04
C GLY A 13 -19.41 -15.30 17.34
N VAL A 14 -19.87 -14.47 18.27
CA VAL A 14 -19.26 -13.16 18.58
C VAL A 14 -17.81 -13.33 19.00
N GLY A 15 -17.50 -14.32 19.85
CA GLY A 15 -16.13 -14.56 20.32
C GLY A 15 -15.13 -14.78 19.16
N LEU A 16 -15.56 -15.51 18.11
CA LEU A 16 -14.74 -15.72 16.92
C LEU A 16 -14.79 -14.57 15.92
N LYS A 17 -15.90 -13.84 15.79
CA LYS A 17 -16.02 -12.68 14.88
C LYS A 17 -14.97 -11.62 15.20
N HIS A 18 -14.73 -11.33 16.48
CA HIS A 18 -13.74 -10.32 16.86
C HIS A 18 -12.31 -10.66 16.42
N THR A 19 -11.99 -11.94 16.26
CA THR A 19 -10.66 -12.42 15.92
C THR A 19 -10.52 -12.75 14.43
N LEU A 20 -11.32 -13.70 13.93
CA LEU A 20 -11.19 -14.24 12.57
C LEU A 20 -11.52 -13.21 11.48
N GLU A 21 -12.49 -12.33 11.69
CA GLU A 21 -12.88 -11.35 10.67
C GLU A 21 -11.77 -10.34 10.38
N ARG A 22 -11.12 -9.83 11.43
CA ARG A 22 -9.99 -8.90 11.30
C ARG A 22 -8.79 -9.58 10.66
N TRP A 23 -8.49 -10.78 11.13
CA TRP A 23 -7.38 -11.57 10.61
C TRP A 23 -7.59 -11.97 9.15
N ALA A 24 -8.82 -12.32 8.73
CA ALA A 24 -9.11 -12.71 7.36
C ALA A 24 -8.71 -11.63 6.34
N ILE A 25 -9.03 -10.36 6.62
CA ILE A 25 -8.64 -9.25 5.74
C ILE A 25 -7.11 -9.08 5.71
N LYS A 26 -6.45 -9.11 6.87
CA LYS A 26 -4.98 -8.99 6.95
C LYS A 26 -4.27 -10.16 6.25
N TRP A 27 -4.78 -11.38 6.38
CA TRP A 27 -4.26 -12.57 5.72
C TRP A 27 -4.37 -12.45 4.20
N VAL A 28 -5.51 -11.97 3.68
CA VAL A 28 -5.69 -11.73 2.24
C VAL A 28 -4.70 -10.67 1.75
N LEU A 29 -4.52 -9.58 2.49
CA LEU A 29 -3.57 -8.52 2.13
C LEU A 29 -2.12 -8.99 2.16
N GLY A 30 -1.77 -9.95 3.01
CA GLY A 30 -0.46 -10.61 2.98
C GLY A 30 -0.19 -11.36 1.68
N LYS A 31 -1.23 -11.94 1.07
CA LYS A 31 -1.14 -12.68 -0.22
C LYS A 31 -1.36 -11.79 -1.44
N ARG A 32 -2.18 -10.75 -1.33
CA ARG A 32 -2.55 -9.80 -2.39
C ARG A 32 -2.41 -8.35 -1.85
N PRO A 33 -1.19 -7.81 -1.75
CA PRO A 33 -0.98 -6.44 -1.28
C PRO A 33 -1.74 -5.43 -2.13
N GLY A 34 -2.43 -4.49 -1.47
CA GLY A 34 -3.17 -3.41 -2.12
C GLY A 34 -4.54 -3.81 -2.72
N LEU A 35 -5.01 -5.05 -2.50
CA LEU A 35 -6.29 -5.53 -3.05
C LEU A 35 -7.48 -4.62 -2.71
N PHE A 36 -7.50 -4.08 -1.48
CA PHE A 36 -8.60 -3.27 -0.96
C PHE A 36 -8.34 -1.77 -1.00
N ASP A 37 -7.17 -1.34 -1.50
CA ASP A 37 -6.77 0.07 -1.47
C ASP A 37 -7.75 0.93 -2.25
N ASN A 38 -8.38 1.86 -1.52
CA ASN A 38 -9.38 2.81 -2.03
C ASN A 38 -10.57 2.16 -2.76
N LYS A 39 -10.83 0.86 -2.57
CA LYS A 39 -11.97 0.16 -3.19
C LYS A 39 -13.30 0.68 -2.66
N LYS A 40 -14.28 0.79 -3.56
CA LYS A 40 -15.67 1.06 -3.17
C LYS A 40 -16.27 -0.17 -2.51
N THR A 41 -16.55 -0.08 -1.22
CA THR A 41 -16.95 -1.22 -0.39
C THR A 41 -18.38 -1.06 0.09
N LEU A 42 -19.25 -1.99 -0.32
CA LEU A 42 -20.59 -2.15 0.24
C LEU A 42 -20.52 -3.15 1.39
N VAL A 43 -20.86 -2.74 2.60
CA VAL A 43 -21.01 -3.63 3.74
C VAL A 43 -22.50 -3.82 3.99
N MET A 44 -23.03 -5.03 3.75
CA MET A 44 -24.46 -5.32 3.82
C MET A 44 -25.07 -5.02 5.19
N SER A 45 -24.34 -5.37 6.26
CA SER A 45 -24.59 -4.91 7.63
C SER A 45 -23.26 -4.62 8.31
N GLY A 46 -22.97 -3.35 8.57
CA GLY A 46 -21.77 -2.94 9.28
C GLY A 46 -21.82 -3.24 10.77
N LEU A 47 -23.01 -3.34 11.37
CA LEU A 47 -23.16 -3.76 12.77
C LEU A 47 -22.80 -5.23 12.97
N ASP A 48 -23.17 -6.08 12.02
CA ASP A 48 -22.80 -7.51 12.03
C ASP A 48 -21.33 -7.73 11.63
N ARG A 49 -20.82 -6.97 10.66
CA ARG A 49 -19.45 -7.12 10.09
C ARG A 49 -18.51 -6.00 10.49
N TRP A 50 -18.60 -5.56 11.74
CA TRP A 50 -17.80 -4.45 12.25
C TRP A 50 -16.30 -4.70 12.13
N GLY A 51 -15.82 -5.90 12.50
CA GLY A 51 -14.40 -6.23 12.48
C GLY A 51 -13.80 -6.17 11.07
N ILE A 52 -14.52 -6.67 10.06
CA ILE A 52 -14.12 -6.56 8.65
C ILE A 52 -14.07 -5.09 8.22
N ALA A 53 -15.13 -4.34 8.50
CA ALA A 53 -15.25 -2.95 8.05
C ALA A 53 -14.20 -2.04 8.71
N GLU A 54 -13.90 -2.24 9.99
CA GLU A 54 -12.86 -1.52 10.73
C GLU A 54 -11.49 -1.71 10.09
N VAL A 55 -11.09 -2.96 9.82
CA VAL A 55 -9.79 -3.24 9.18
C VAL A 55 -9.74 -2.70 7.75
N LEU A 56 -10.82 -2.85 6.98
CA LEU A 56 -10.89 -2.26 5.63
C LEU A 56 -10.80 -0.73 5.68
N GLY A 57 -11.24 -0.09 6.77
CA GLY A 57 -11.15 1.35 6.99
C GLY A 57 -9.73 1.90 7.01
N GLU A 58 -8.72 1.05 7.25
CA GLU A 58 -7.31 1.42 7.12
C GLU A 58 -6.88 1.58 5.65
N TYR A 59 -7.59 0.95 4.71
CA TYR A 59 -7.21 0.87 3.29
C TYR A 59 -8.17 1.63 2.36
N THR A 60 -9.42 1.83 2.77
CA THR A 60 -10.41 2.58 2.01
C THR A 60 -11.31 3.42 2.91
N ASN A 61 -11.71 4.60 2.43
CA ASN A 61 -12.75 5.43 3.04
C ASN A 61 -14.06 5.38 2.24
N ASN A 62 -14.10 4.60 1.16
CA ASN A 62 -15.24 4.52 0.25
C ASN A 62 -16.22 3.44 0.73
N PHE A 63 -16.97 3.71 1.79
CA PHE A 63 -17.98 2.78 2.29
C PHE A 63 -19.40 3.19 1.94
N ILE A 64 -20.25 2.18 1.74
CA ILE A 64 -21.69 2.26 1.96
C ILE A 64 -22.06 1.15 2.94
N PHE A 65 -22.66 1.53 4.06
CA PHE A 65 -23.22 0.61 5.05
C PHE A 65 -24.71 0.41 4.77
N GLY A 66 -25.09 -0.84 4.56
CA GLY A 66 -26.41 -1.26 4.12
C GLY A 66 -27.43 -1.46 5.23
N ASP A 67 -27.09 -1.23 6.49
CA ASP A 67 -27.94 -1.50 7.66
C ASP A 67 -29.32 -0.85 7.54
N MET A 68 -29.38 0.42 7.11
CA MET A 68 -30.65 1.13 6.89
C MET A 68 -31.43 0.60 5.69
N MET A 69 -30.74 0.28 4.61
CA MET A 69 -31.38 -0.10 3.35
C MET A 69 -31.89 -1.54 3.38
N TYR A 70 -31.06 -2.48 3.83
CA TYR A 70 -31.37 -3.90 3.73
C TYR A 70 -32.02 -4.44 4.99
N ALA A 71 -31.67 -3.90 6.17
CA ALA A 71 -32.29 -4.32 7.43
C ALA A 71 -33.58 -3.53 7.70
N MET A 72 -33.55 -2.20 7.59
CA MET A 72 -34.72 -1.33 7.90
C MET A 72 -35.59 -0.95 6.69
N LYS A 73 -35.17 -1.29 5.46
CA LYS A 73 -35.87 -0.91 4.21
C LYS A 73 -35.99 0.59 3.97
N LEU A 74 -35.07 1.37 4.53
CA LEU A 74 -35.03 2.83 4.39
C LEU A 74 -33.96 3.25 3.37
N PRO A 75 -34.23 4.21 2.48
CA PRO A 75 -33.32 4.62 1.40
C PRO A 75 -32.16 5.52 1.89
N PHE A 76 -31.66 5.34 3.12
CA PHE A 76 -30.58 6.14 3.68
C PHE A 76 -29.24 5.40 3.57
N GLN A 77 -28.24 6.09 3.02
CA GLN A 77 -26.88 5.57 2.89
C GLN A 77 -25.99 6.12 4.02
N ILE A 78 -25.42 5.23 4.82
CA ILE A 78 -24.38 5.59 5.79
C ILE A 78 -23.02 5.34 5.13
N ARG A 79 -22.12 6.33 5.16
CA ARG A 79 -20.82 6.27 4.45
C ARG A 79 -19.59 6.25 5.36
N SER A 80 -19.78 6.17 6.66
CA SER A 80 -18.71 6.21 7.65
C SER A 80 -19.03 5.32 8.84
N LEU A 81 -18.03 4.57 9.32
CA LEU A 81 -18.13 3.77 10.55
C LEU A 81 -18.55 4.61 11.75
N LYS A 82 -18.01 5.82 11.89
CA LYS A 82 -18.34 6.73 12.99
C LYS A 82 -19.81 7.16 12.95
N VAL A 83 -20.35 7.38 11.75
CA VAL A 83 -21.77 7.70 11.58
C VAL A 83 -22.61 6.48 11.93
N LEU A 84 -22.24 5.29 11.44
CA LEU A 84 -22.92 4.04 11.75
C LEU A 84 -22.98 3.78 13.26
N GLU A 85 -21.86 3.92 13.96
CA GLU A 85 -21.77 3.71 15.41
C GLU A 85 -22.70 4.65 16.18
N ASN A 86 -22.68 5.94 15.84
CA ASN A 86 -23.53 6.94 16.48
C ASN A 86 -25.02 6.69 16.19
N THR A 87 -25.35 6.33 14.95
CA THR A 87 -26.71 5.97 14.57
C THR A 87 -27.19 4.72 15.31
N ALA A 88 -26.34 3.70 15.43
CA ALA A 88 -26.67 2.48 16.16
C ALA A 88 -26.87 2.75 17.66
N ARG A 89 -26.00 3.54 18.31
CA ARG A 89 -26.16 3.93 19.72
C ARG A 89 -27.54 4.54 20.01
N TRP A 90 -28.09 5.29 19.05
CA TRP A 90 -29.41 5.91 19.18
C TRP A 90 -30.56 4.94 18.89
N LEU A 91 -30.40 4.04 17.93
CA LEU A 91 -31.47 3.14 17.49
C LEU A 91 -31.50 1.79 18.21
N MET A 92 -30.39 1.34 18.81
CA MET A 92 -30.31 0.02 19.46
C MET A 92 -31.39 -0.22 20.52
N PRO A 93 -31.77 0.75 21.39
CA PRO A 93 -32.85 0.54 22.35
C PRO A 93 -34.18 0.17 21.69
N ILE A 94 -34.43 0.62 20.46
CA ILE A 94 -35.64 0.32 19.70
C ILE A 94 -35.45 -0.99 18.93
N ILE A 95 -34.31 -1.15 18.25
CA ILE A 95 -34.01 -2.31 17.39
C ILE A 95 -34.02 -3.62 18.18
N CYS A 96 -33.50 -3.63 19.43
CA CYS A 96 -33.49 -4.84 20.27
C CYS A 96 -34.87 -5.42 20.59
N HIS A 97 -35.95 -4.65 20.40
CA HIS A 97 -37.32 -5.10 20.64
C HIS A 97 -38.02 -5.58 19.36
N ILE A 98 -37.40 -5.44 18.19
CA ILE A 98 -37.96 -5.87 16.91
C ILE A 98 -37.65 -7.37 16.71
N PRO A 99 -38.60 -8.20 16.27
CA PRO A 99 -38.33 -9.60 15.97
C PRO A 99 -37.25 -9.76 14.89
N PHE A 100 -36.25 -10.61 15.16
CA PHE A 100 -35.09 -10.80 14.28
C PHE A 100 -35.47 -11.11 12.83
N GLU A 101 -36.54 -11.88 12.60
CA GLU A 101 -37.03 -12.27 11.26
C GLU A 101 -37.55 -11.10 10.40
N VAL A 102 -37.83 -9.96 11.01
CA VAL A 102 -38.23 -8.72 10.31
C VAL A 102 -37.01 -8.03 9.72
N ILE A 103 -35.90 -8.09 10.45
CA ILE A 103 -34.67 -7.38 10.12
C ILE A 103 -33.78 -8.27 9.25
N TYR A 104 -33.74 -9.59 9.52
CA TYR A 104 -32.87 -10.59 8.88
C TYR A 104 -33.71 -11.69 8.18
N PRO A 105 -33.35 -12.15 6.96
CA PRO A 105 -34.07 -13.23 6.30
C PRO A 105 -33.76 -14.58 6.95
N THR A 106 -34.79 -15.25 7.47
CA THR A 106 -34.72 -16.60 8.06
C THR A 106 -35.59 -17.59 7.28
N GLY A 107 -35.24 -18.88 7.37
CA GLY A 107 -35.99 -19.98 6.74
C GLY A 107 -36.13 -19.83 5.21
N LYS A 108 -37.32 -20.11 4.66
CA LYS A 108 -37.60 -20.07 3.21
C LYS A 108 -37.32 -18.70 2.55
N ARG A 109 -37.22 -17.62 3.33
CA ARG A 109 -36.86 -16.28 2.80
C ARG A 109 -35.38 -16.19 2.40
N GLN A 110 -34.52 -17.11 2.85
CA GLN A 110 -33.10 -17.14 2.47
C GLN A 110 -32.89 -17.58 1.02
N GLU A 111 -33.84 -18.32 0.45
CA GLU A 111 -33.75 -18.88 -0.90
C GLU A 111 -34.34 -17.97 -1.98
N THR A 112 -35.14 -16.98 -1.59
CA THR A 112 -35.82 -16.07 -2.53
C THR A 112 -34.95 -14.86 -2.87
N VAL A 113 -34.78 -14.60 -4.17
CA VAL A 113 -34.10 -13.41 -4.70
C VAL A 113 -35.09 -12.26 -4.84
N ARG A 114 -34.83 -11.12 -4.19
CA ARG A 114 -35.63 -9.88 -4.25
C ARG A 114 -34.71 -8.66 -4.26
N PRO A 115 -34.17 -8.28 -5.44
CA PRO A 115 -33.25 -7.17 -5.54
C PRO A 115 -33.92 -5.86 -5.15
N ILE A 116 -33.30 -5.12 -4.22
CA ILE A 116 -33.73 -3.80 -3.76
C ILE A 116 -32.49 -2.95 -3.57
N PHE A 117 -32.61 -1.62 -3.71
CA PHE A 117 -31.48 -0.70 -3.56
C PHE A 117 -30.24 -1.17 -4.35
N GLN A 118 -30.40 -1.38 -5.67
CA GLN A 118 -29.34 -1.95 -6.53
C GLN A 118 -28.16 -1.00 -6.73
N GLY A 119 -28.38 0.33 -6.69
CA GLY A 119 -27.33 1.33 -6.93
C GLY A 119 -26.07 1.15 -6.06
N PRO A 120 -26.18 0.87 -4.75
CA PRO A 120 -25.04 0.50 -3.91
C PRO A 120 -24.27 -0.76 -4.34
N PHE A 121 -24.95 -1.78 -4.88
CA PHE A 121 -24.28 -2.94 -5.48
C PHE A 121 -23.56 -2.55 -6.77
N GLU A 122 -24.20 -1.79 -7.65
CA GLU A 122 -23.59 -1.31 -8.90
C GLU A 122 -22.36 -0.45 -8.63
N TRP A 123 -22.44 0.42 -7.62
CA TRP A 123 -21.36 1.31 -7.20
C TRP A 123 -20.15 0.57 -6.62
N SER A 124 -20.37 -0.57 -5.93
CA SER A 124 -19.29 -1.25 -5.20
C SER A 124 -18.41 -2.14 -6.07
N GLU A 125 -17.15 -2.22 -5.68
CA GLU A 125 -16.17 -3.18 -6.18
C GLU A 125 -16.00 -4.36 -5.21
N VAL A 126 -16.22 -4.11 -3.92
CA VAL A 126 -16.15 -5.11 -2.85
C VAL A 126 -17.51 -5.16 -2.14
N ILE A 127 -18.05 -6.36 -1.96
CA ILE A 127 -19.27 -6.61 -1.19
C ILE A 127 -18.91 -7.44 0.03
N VAL A 128 -19.20 -6.92 1.22
CA VAL A 128 -18.96 -7.58 2.50
C VAL A 128 -20.29 -7.92 3.14
N GLY A 129 -20.50 -9.16 3.53
CA GLY A 129 -21.71 -9.53 4.26
C GLY A 129 -21.98 -11.02 4.28
N ASP A 130 -23.03 -11.39 5.00
CA ASP A 130 -23.56 -12.76 4.94
C ASP A 130 -24.10 -13.07 3.53
N TYR A 131 -23.74 -14.25 3.00
CA TYR A 131 -24.11 -14.62 1.65
C TYR A 131 -25.63 -14.68 1.46
N HIS A 132 -26.44 -15.04 2.47
CA HIS A 132 -27.90 -15.03 2.34
C HIS A 132 -28.44 -13.60 2.14
N TYR A 133 -27.81 -12.59 2.75
CA TYR A 133 -28.14 -11.19 2.49
C TYR A 133 -27.78 -10.76 1.08
N ILE A 134 -26.58 -11.15 0.63
CA ILE A 134 -26.09 -10.84 -0.70
C ILE A 134 -27.01 -11.50 -1.73
N ARG A 135 -27.22 -12.82 -1.67
CA ARG A 135 -28.08 -13.58 -2.59
C ARG A 135 -29.50 -13.01 -2.67
N ARG A 136 -30.07 -12.58 -1.53
CA ARG A 136 -31.42 -12.03 -1.48
C ARG A 136 -31.55 -10.66 -2.14
N TYR A 137 -30.61 -9.74 -1.93
CA TYR A 137 -30.76 -8.33 -2.34
C TYR A 137 -29.90 -7.90 -3.52
N ALA A 138 -28.85 -8.66 -3.84
CA ALA A 138 -27.97 -8.37 -4.96
C ALA A 138 -28.70 -8.51 -6.30
N PRO A 139 -28.34 -7.68 -7.30
CA PRO A 139 -28.74 -7.92 -8.67
C PRO A 139 -28.17 -9.25 -9.21
N GLY A 140 -28.66 -9.66 -10.39
CA GLY A 140 -28.13 -10.84 -11.09
C GLY A 140 -26.73 -10.61 -11.67
N ASP A 141 -26.36 -9.35 -11.92
CA ASP A 141 -25.04 -8.98 -12.42
C ASP A 141 -24.15 -8.45 -11.29
N LEU A 142 -23.08 -9.20 -11.02
CA LEU A 142 -22.03 -8.87 -10.06
C LEU A 142 -20.64 -8.93 -10.73
N GLU A 143 -20.59 -8.66 -12.04
CA GLU A 143 -19.37 -8.75 -12.84
C GLU A 143 -18.22 -7.93 -12.23
N GLY A 144 -17.05 -8.57 -12.12
CA GLY A 144 -15.83 -7.91 -11.66
C GLY A 144 -15.75 -7.70 -10.15
N LYS A 145 -16.77 -8.06 -9.38
CA LYS A 145 -16.83 -7.77 -7.93
C LYS A 145 -16.05 -8.80 -7.10
N ILE A 146 -15.60 -8.35 -5.94
CA ILE A 146 -15.02 -9.17 -4.87
C ILE A 146 -16.10 -9.36 -3.81
N VAL A 147 -16.34 -10.61 -3.40
CA VAL A 147 -17.28 -10.92 -2.31
C VAL A 147 -16.50 -11.43 -1.11
N VAL A 148 -16.65 -10.76 0.03
CA VAL A 148 -16.14 -11.18 1.34
C VAL A 148 -17.33 -11.64 2.18
N THR A 149 -17.34 -12.91 2.53
CA THR A 149 -18.43 -13.54 3.28
C THR A 149 -17.90 -14.57 4.27
N ASN A 150 -18.81 -15.32 4.87
CA ASN A 150 -18.52 -16.39 5.83
C ASN A 150 -18.92 -17.74 5.26
N THR A 151 -20.22 -18.02 5.20
CA THR A 151 -20.80 -19.34 4.98
C THR A 151 -21.25 -19.48 3.54
N VAL A 152 -20.60 -20.38 2.81
CA VAL A 152 -20.94 -20.73 1.43
C VAL A 152 -20.86 -22.23 1.23
N MET A 153 -21.76 -22.75 0.41
CA MET A 153 -21.72 -24.10 -0.16
C MET A 153 -21.26 -24.05 -1.62
N LYS A 154 -21.01 -25.21 -2.21
CA LYS A 154 -20.63 -25.28 -3.62
C LYS A 154 -21.65 -24.62 -4.57
N SER A 155 -22.93 -24.79 -4.30
CA SER A 155 -24.01 -24.14 -5.06
C SER A 155 -23.96 -22.62 -4.99
N ASP A 156 -23.47 -22.06 -3.88
CA ASP A 156 -23.37 -20.62 -3.66
C ASP A 156 -22.16 -20.06 -4.43
N GLU A 157 -21.05 -20.81 -4.48
CA GLU A 157 -19.91 -20.48 -5.36
C GLU A 157 -20.33 -20.47 -6.83
N ASP A 158 -21.14 -21.45 -7.25
CA ASP A 158 -21.61 -21.56 -8.62
C ASP A 158 -22.59 -20.42 -8.98
N ASP A 159 -23.48 -20.03 -8.06
CA ASP A 159 -24.31 -18.82 -8.19
C ASP A 159 -23.43 -17.58 -8.33
N LEU A 160 -22.48 -17.34 -7.43
CA LEU A 160 -21.57 -16.18 -7.50
C LEU A 160 -20.75 -16.17 -8.80
N ARG A 161 -20.26 -17.33 -9.25
CA ARG A 161 -19.54 -17.48 -10.52
C ARG A 161 -20.44 -17.11 -11.70
N SER A 162 -21.68 -17.62 -11.72
CA SER A 162 -22.64 -17.32 -12.80
C SER A 162 -23.02 -15.84 -12.87
N ARG A 163 -22.92 -15.12 -11.75
CA ARG A 163 -23.13 -13.66 -11.66
C ARG A 163 -21.89 -12.83 -11.96
N GLY A 164 -20.75 -13.45 -12.29
CA GLY A 164 -19.53 -12.75 -12.70
C GLY A 164 -18.62 -12.27 -11.56
N VAL A 165 -18.81 -12.76 -10.33
CA VAL A 165 -17.89 -12.48 -9.21
C VAL A 165 -16.51 -13.03 -9.54
N THR A 166 -15.48 -12.23 -9.32
CA THR A 166 -14.09 -12.58 -9.69
C THR A 166 -13.36 -13.27 -8.55
N LEU A 167 -13.59 -12.80 -7.34
CA LEU A 167 -12.90 -13.29 -6.14
C LEU A 167 -13.90 -13.46 -5.00
N LEU A 168 -13.91 -14.65 -4.43
CA LEU A 168 -14.63 -15.00 -3.22
C LEU A 168 -13.64 -15.17 -2.08
N ILE A 169 -13.89 -14.48 -0.96
CA ILE A 169 -13.12 -14.57 0.27
C ILE A 169 -14.07 -15.03 1.38
N THR A 170 -13.72 -16.10 2.09
CA THR A 170 -14.45 -16.57 3.26
C THR A 170 -13.61 -16.39 4.51
N THR A 171 -14.22 -15.93 5.60
CA THR A 171 -13.53 -15.74 6.90
C THR A 171 -13.14 -17.07 7.57
N THR A 172 -13.66 -18.19 7.07
CA THR A 172 -13.46 -19.54 7.57
C THR A 172 -13.09 -20.47 6.41
N PRO A 173 -12.39 -21.59 6.67
CA PRO A 173 -11.98 -22.52 5.63
C PRO A 173 -13.18 -23.32 5.09
N GLU A 174 -12.97 -24.00 3.96
CA GLU A 174 -13.89 -25.03 3.49
C GLU A 174 -13.64 -26.33 4.27
N MET A 175 -14.70 -26.88 4.86
CA MET A 175 -14.71 -28.15 5.57
C MET A 175 -15.83 -29.00 4.98
N ASP A 176 -15.46 -30.09 4.31
CA ASP A 176 -16.39 -31.04 3.68
C ASP A 176 -17.39 -30.37 2.71
N GLY A 177 -16.89 -29.54 1.79
CA GLY A 177 -17.70 -28.90 0.75
C GLY A 177 -18.46 -27.64 1.17
N ARG A 178 -18.26 -27.16 2.41
CA ARG A 178 -18.92 -25.96 2.95
C ARG A 178 -17.99 -25.16 3.87
N SER A 179 -18.09 -23.83 3.84
CA SER A 179 -17.53 -23.00 4.91
C SER A 179 -18.58 -22.74 5.99
N PHE A 180 -18.20 -22.93 7.26
CA PHE A 180 -19.10 -22.75 8.39
C PHE A 180 -19.06 -21.33 8.93
N GLY A 181 -20.20 -20.87 9.46
CA GLY A 181 -20.27 -19.57 10.15
C GLY A 181 -19.50 -19.60 11.47
N THR A 182 -19.13 -18.42 11.97
CA THR A 182 -18.40 -18.30 13.24
C THR A 182 -19.17 -18.85 14.43
N ASN A 183 -20.51 -18.83 14.38
CA ASN A 183 -21.37 -19.44 15.39
C ASN A 183 -21.20 -20.97 15.48
N ILE A 184 -21.10 -21.66 14.34
CA ILE A 184 -20.90 -23.12 14.30
C ILE A 184 -19.48 -23.47 14.73
N LEU A 185 -18.47 -22.73 14.24
CA LEU A 185 -17.09 -22.95 14.66
C LEU A 185 -16.89 -22.67 16.16
N GLU A 186 -17.53 -21.64 16.70
CA GLU A 186 -17.47 -21.35 18.13
C GLU A 186 -18.12 -22.49 18.92
N ALA A 187 -19.26 -23.01 18.45
CA ALA A 187 -19.91 -24.14 19.10
C ALA A 187 -19.02 -25.39 19.09
N MET A 188 -18.29 -25.65 18.00
CA MET A 188 -17.32 -26.74 17.92
C MET A 188 -16.16 -26.53 18.91
N PHE A 189 -15.63 -25.31 19.01
CA PHE A 189 -14.54 -25.00 19.94
C PHE A 189 -14.99 -25.15 21.39
N VAL A 190 -16.17 -24.64 21.74
CA VAL A 190 -16.72 -24.78 23.10
C VAL A 190 -17.00 -26.25 23.44
N ALA A 191 -17.51 -27.03 22.49
CA ALA A 191 -17.71 -28.47 22.69
C ALA A 191 -16.38 -29.19 22.95
N HIS A 192 -15.36 -28.89 22.15
CA HIS A 192 -14.03 -29.48 22.30
C HIS A 192 -13.36 -29.10 23.63
N LEU A 193 -13.35 -27.82 23.99
CA LEU A 193 -12.79 -27.34 25.27
C LEU A 193 -13.48 -28.00 26.46
N LYS A 194 -14.80 -28.22 26.37
CA LYS A 194 -15.55 -28.94 27.40
C LYS A 194 -15.12 -30.41 27.53
N GLU A 195 -14.80 -31.08 26.43
CA GLU A 195 -14.23 -32.44 26.46
C GLU A 195 -12.83 -32.47 27.08
N GLU A 196 -12.03 -31.41 26.88
CA GLU A 196 -10.72 -31.23 27.53
C GLU A 196 -10.82 -30.85 29.03
N GLY A 197 -12.05 -30.73 29.56
CA GLY A 197 -12.31 -30.41 30.96
C GLY A 197 -12.28 -28.91 31.28
N GLU A 198 -12.26 -28.04 30.27
CA GLU A 198 -12.39 -26.60 30.47
C GLU A 198 -13.85 -26.16 30.60
N ASP A 199 -14.11 -25.30 31.57
CA ASP A 199 -15.41 -24.66 31.75
C ASP A 199 -15.39 -23.27 31.12
N VAL A 200 -15.78 -23.19 29.85
CA VAL A 200 -15.73 -21.96 29.04
C VAL A 200 -16.57 -20.82 29.64
N GLU A 201 -17.63 -21.15 30.41
CA GLU A 201 -18.48 -20.14 31.07
C GLU A 201 -17.75 -19.44 32.23
N LYS A 202 -16.73 -20.08 32.81
CA LYS A 202 -15.88 -19.50 33.87
C LYS A 202 -14.68 -18.71 33.33
N LEU A 203 -14.38 -18.83 32.04
CA LEU A 203 -13.27 -18.10 31.43
C LEU A 203 -13.63 -16.63 31.22
N SER A 204 -12.68 -15.75 31.54
CA SER A 204 -12.77 -14.35 31.11
C SER A 204 -12.80 -14.26 29.57
N PRO A 205 -13.32 -13.16 29.00
CA PRO A 205 -13.31 -12.96 27.55
C PRO A 205 -11.91 -13.08 26.92
N GLU A 206 -10.88 -12.58 27.61
CA GLU A 206 -9.48 -12.64 27.16
C GLU A 206 -8.98 -14.09 27.17
N GLN A 207 -9.21 -14.83 28.27
CA GLN A 207 -8.80 -16.23 28.37
C GLN A 207 -9.47 -17.10 27.30
N ARG A 208 -10.75 -16.84 27.02
CA ARG A 208 -11.50 -17.52 25.98
C ARG A 208 -10.95 -17.23 24.58
N ASN A 209 -10.59 -15.97 24.31
CA ASN A 209 -9.94 -15.58 23.07
C ASN A 209 -8.59 -16.31 22.89
N ASP A 210 -7.79 -16.43 23.95
CA ASP A 210 -6.53 -17.18 23.90
C ASP A 210 -6.76 -18.65 23.53
N ARG A 211 -7.79 -19.29 24.09
CA ARG A 211 -8.16 -20.67 23.73
C ARG A 211 -8.58 -20.79 22.27
N TYR A 212 -9.44 -19.89 21.81
CA TYR A 212 -9.87 -19.87 20.42
C TYR A 212 -8.71 -19.64 19.45
N LEU A 213 -7.76 -18.75 19.78
CA LEU A 213 -6.56 -18.53 18.98
C LEU A 213 -5.70 -19.80 18.86
N ASN A 214 -5.49 -20.51 19.98
CA ASN A 214 -4.76 -21.77 19.96
C ASN A 214 -5.46 -22.84 19.11
N LEU A 215 -6.78 -22.97 19.23
CA LEU A 215 -7.57 -23.90 18.41
C LEU A 215 -7.58 -23.53 16.93
N ILE A 216 -7.59 -22.24 16.58
CA ILE A 216 -7.45 -21.77 15.20
C ILE A 216 -6.10 -22.24 14.62
N LEU A 217 -5.01 -22.07 15.38
CA LEU A 217 -3.67 -22.47 14.95
C LEU A 217 -3.54 -23.99 14.82
N GLN A 218 -4.04 -24.74 15.80
CA GLN A 218 -3.98 -26.21 15.82
C GLN A 218 -4.87 -26.83 14.73
N GLY A 219 -6.07 -26.30 14.54
CA GLY A 219 -7.04 -26.77 13.56
C GLY A 219 -6.82 -26.22 12.15
N ASN A 220 -5.77 -25.42 11.94
CA ASN A 220 -5.48 -24.73 10.67
C ASN A 220 -6.72 -24.03 10.10
N VAL A 221 -7.45 -23.30 10.97
CA VAL A 221 -8.70 -22.64 10.63
C VAL A 221 -8.40 -21.34 9.88
N GLU A 222 -7.92 -21.46 8.64
CA GLU A 222 -7.51 -20.30 7.83
C GLU A 222 -8.66 -19.72 7.00
N PRO A 223 -8.63 -18.41 6.71
CA PRO A 223 -9.47 -17.82 5.68
C PRO A 223 -9.21 -18.50 4.33
N ARG A 224 -10.22 -18.51 3.46
CA ARG A 224 -10.12 -19.07 2.12
C ARG A 224 -10.37 -18.00 1.07
N MET A 225 -9.60 -18.06 -0.02
CA MET A 225 -9.70 -17.15 -1.16
C MET A 225 -9.78 -17.99 -2.45
N VAL A 226 -10.85 -17.79 -3.22
CA VAL A 226 -11.17 -18.57 -4.43
C VAL A 226 -11.40 -17.62 -5.60
N GLU A 227 -10.68 -17.83 -6.68
CA GLU A 227 -10.97 -17.17 -7.96
C GLU A 227 -12.14 -17.88 -8.63
N LEU A 228 -13.25 -17.17 -8.85
CA LEU A 228 -14.48 -17.78 -9.36
C LEU A 228 -14.59 -17.64 -10.88
N ALA A 229 -14.49 -16.41 -11.39
CA ALA A 229 -14.45 -16.12 -12.81
C ALA A 229 -13.20 -15.27 -13.12
N PRO A 230 -12.45 -15.56 -14.21
CA PRO A 230 -11.44 -14.64 -14.69
C PRO A 230 -12.13 -13.32 -15.02
N SER A 231 -11.64 -12.20 -14.48
CA SER A 231 -12.23 -10.89 -14.80
C SER A 231 -12.11 -10.66 -16.31
N THR A 232 -13.25 -10.60 -16.99
CA THR A 232 -13.38 -10.28 -18.42
C THR A 232 -12.94 -8.84 -18.67
N GLU A 233 -13.22 -7.94 -17.72
CA GLU A 233 -12.52 -6.66 -17.63
C GLU A 233 -11.15 -6.86 -16.97
N LYS A 234 -10.10 -7.09 -17.77
CA LYS A 234 -8.76 -6.64 -17.37
C LYS A 234 -8.77 -5.12 -17.41
N LYS A 235 -9.22 -4.47 -16.32
CA LYS A 235 -9.03 -3.02 -16.17
C LYS A 235 -7.55 -2.75 -16.23
N LEU A 236 -7.13 -2.12 -17.32
CA LEU A 236 -5.74 -1.82 -17.58
C LEU A 236 -5.17 -1.04 -16.39
N PRO A 237 -4.17 -1.58 -15.67
CA PRO A 237 -3.53 -0.89 -14.57
C PRO A 237 -3.08 0.51 -15.00
N ARG A 238 -3.49 1.52 -14.24
CA ARG A 238 -3.17 2.92 -14.51
C ARG A 238 -2.37 3.51 -13.37
N PHE A 239 -1.32 4.23 -13.70
CA PHE A 239 -0.54 5.02 -12.75
C PHE A 239 -0.51 6.49 -13.18
N ALA A 240 -0.12 7.34 -12.26
CA ALA A 240 0.20 8.73 -12.53
C ALA A 240 1.60 9.06 -12.04
N PHE A 241 2.21 10.09 -12.63
CA PHE A 241 3.55 10.53 -12.27
C PHE A 241 3.66 12.05 -12.35
N ILE A 242 4.22 12.67 -11.32
CA ILE A 242 4.49 14.11 -11.28
C ILE A 242 5.93 14.36 -11.72
N MET A 243 6.09 15.20 -12.72
CA MET A 243 7.37 15.71 -13.22
C MET A 243 7.47 17.22 -12.99
N HIS A 244 8.70 17.70 -12.94
CA HIS A 244 9.02 19.12 -12.85
C HIS A 244 10.35 19.37 -13.57
N PRO A 245 10.62 20.59 -14.06
CA PRO A 245 11.91 20.92 -14.67
C PRO A 245 13.04 20.86 -13.63
N LEU A 246 14.13 20.17 -13.96
CA LEU A 246 15.34 20.13 -13.12
C LEU A 246 16.22 21.37 -13.30
N ARG A 247 16.10 22.04 -14.46
CA ARG A 247 16.81 23.27 -14.81
C ARG A 247 15.85 24.24 -15.48
N TYR A 248 16.17 25.54 -15.44
CA TYR A 248 15.33 26.59 -16.00
C TYR A 248 15.00 26.34 -17.48
N GLU A 249 15.99 25.92 -18.26
CA GLU A 249 15.86 25.68 -19.70
C GLU A 249 14.84 24.58 -20.02
N GLN A 250 14.65 23.63 -19.08
CA GLN A 250 13.69 22.53 -19.26
C GLN A 250 12.23 22.98 -19.13
N LEU A 251 11.94 24.15 -18.57
CA LEU A 251 10.58 24.72 -18.61
C LEU A 251 10.08 24.77 -20.05
N PHE A 252 10.95 25.16 -20.98
CA PHE A 252 10.60 25.39 -22.37
C PHE A 252 10.47 24.12 -23.23
N LEU A 253 10.70 22.94 -22.65
CA LEU A 253 10.32 21.69 -23.29
C LEU A 253 8.80 21.59 -23.42
N SER A 254 8.06 22.19 -22.48
CA SER A 254 6.61 22.33 -22.59
C SER A 254 6.25 23.43 -23.58
N PRO A 255 5.38 23.16 -24.57
CA PRO A 255 4.86 24.18 -25.49
C PRO A 255 4.20 25.37 -24.78
N ILE A 256 3.66 25.16 -23.58
CA ILE A 256 3.03 26.21 -22.76
C ILE A 256 4.03 27.32 -22.41
N PHE A 257 5.30 26.96 -22.19
CA PHE A 257 6.32 27.91 -21.72
C PHE A 257 7.19 28.49 -22.84
N LYS A 258 7.22 27.88 -24.03
CA LYS A 258 8.07 28.32 -25.16
C LYS A 258 7.96 29.81 -25.50
N PRO A 259 6.77 30.43 -25.58
CA PRO A 259 6.67 31.85 -25.91
C PRO A 259 7.32 32.78 -24.89
N PHE A 260 7.55 32.31 -23.66
CA PHE A 260 8.07 33.12 -22.56
C PHE A 260 9.60 33.14 -22.47
N GLN A 261 10.32 32.47 -23.38
CA GLN A 261 11.79 32.45 -23.41
C GLN A 261 12.43 33.84 -23.53
N VAL A 262 11.71 34.79 -24.10
CA VAL A 262 12.19 36.17 -24.32
C VAL A 262 12.09 37.05 -23.07
N PHE A 263 11.43 36.59 -22.01
CA PHE A 263 11.24 37.35 -20.78
C PHE A 263 12.36 37.08 -19.76
N PRO A 264 12.59 37.99 -18.80
CA PRO A 264 13.58 37.79 -17.75
C PRO A 264 13.37 36.49 -16.96
N LYS A 265 14.47 35.77 -16.73
CA LYS A 265 14.49 34.44 -16.10
C LYS A 265 13.69 34.38 -14.81
N GLU A 266 13.92 35.32 -13.91
CA GLU A 266 13.32 35.38 -12.57
C GLU A 266 11.79 35.50 -12.66
N ILE A 267 11.30 36.31 -13.61
CA ILE A 267 9.86 36.53 -13.80
C ILE A 267 9.20 35.27 -14.34
N VAL A 268 9.84 34.61 -15.33
CA VAL A 268 9.33 33.37 -15.92
C VAL A 268 9.31 32.25 -14.88
N GLU A 269 10.41 32.06 -14.15
CA GLU A 269 10.56 30.99 -13.15
C GLU A 269 9.56 31.17 -12.00
N GLU A 270 9.37 32.40 -11.51
CA GLU A 270 8.42 32.69 -10.44
C GLU A 270 6.97 32.56 -10.88
N SER A 271 6.65 32.98 -12.11
CA SER A 271 5.30 32.86 -12.66
C SER A 271 4.95 31.39 -12.93
N ALA A 272 5.87 30.64 -13.54
CA ALA A 272 5.68 29.23 -13.83
C ALA A 272 5.46 28.39 -12.56
N ALA A 273 6.18 28.71 -11.48
CA ALA A 273 6.05 28.00 -10.21
C ALA A 273 4.69 28.17 -9.52
N LYS A 274 3.91 29.21 -9.89
CA LYS A 274 2.57 29.48 -9.36
C LYS A 274 1.45 28.88 -10.21
N ILE A 275 1.76 28.33 -11.39
CA ILE A 275 0.79 27.72 -12.29
C ILE A 275 0.33 26.38 -11.68
N PRO A 276 -1.00 26.11 -11.63
CA PRO A 276 -1.51 24.83 -11.16
C PRO A 276 -0.95 23.65 -11.95
N GLY A 277 -0.81 22.50 -11.27
CA GLY A 277 -0.36 21.28 -11.91
C GLY A 277 -1.18 20.92 -13.15
N PHE A 278 -0.52 20.62 -14.26
CA PHE A 278 -1.16 20.42 -15.56
C PHE A 278 -0.84 19.04 -16.15
N PHE A 279 -1.73 18.53 -17.00
CA PHE A 279 -1.51 17.28 -17.71
C PHE A 279 -0.48 17.48 -18.82
N VAL A 280 0.48 16.56 -18.93
CA VAL A 280 1.55 16.61 -19.93
C VAL A 280 1.26 15.60 -21.04
N CYS A 281 1.21 14.32 -20.71
CA CYS A 281 0.99 13.26 -21.69
C CYS A 281 0.46 11.97 -21.06
N LYS A 282 -0.03 11.06 -21.91
CA LYS A 282 -0.42 9.70 -21.56
C LYS A 282 0.61 8.74 -22.15
N ALA A 283 1.26 7.93 -21.31
CA ALA A 283 2.06 6.81 -21.75
C ALA A 283 1.16 5.60 -22.00
N THR A 284 1.34 4.96 -23.15
CA THR A 284 0.64 3.75 -23.58
C THR A 284 1.67 2.74 -24.09
N GLY A 285 1.27 1.48 -24.25
CA GLY A 285 2.17 0.44 -24.77
C GLY A 285 3.17 -0.12 -23.76
N ILE A 286 3.02 0.18 -22.47
CA ILE A 286 3.83 -0.43 -21.41
C ILE A 286 3.36 -1.87 -21.25
N LYS A 287 4.22 -2.84 -21.59
CA LYS A 287 3.93 -4.28 -21.53
C LYS A 287 4.99 -5.01 -20.74
N THR A 288 4.57 -5.91 -19.86
CA THR A 288 5.48 -6.87 -19.23
C THR A 288 5.82 -8.00 -20.21
N PRO A 289 6.90 -8.78 -19.98
CA PRO A 289 7.20 -9.97 -20.78
C PRO A 289 6.04 -10.99 -20.83
N GLY A 290 5.19 -11.03 -19.79
CA GLY A 290 3.98 -11.85 -19.73
C GLY A 290 2.74 -11.23 -20.39
N GLY A 291 2.90 -10.12 -21.11
CA GLY A 291 1.81 -9.47 -21.86
C GLY A 291 0.83 -8.64 -21.03
N LEU A 292 1.12 -8.37 -19.75
CA LEU A 292 0.31 -7.43 -18.95
C LEU A 292 0.59 -6.00 -19.41
N GLU A 293 -0.48 -5.25 -19.68
CA GLU A 293 -0.40 -3.87 -20.13
C GLU A 293 -0.62 -2.88 -18.99
N ALA A 294 -0.06 -1.67 -19.11
CA ALA A 294 -0.32 -0.55 -18.21
C ALA A 294 -0.37 0.80 -18.96
N GLU A 295 -1.06 1.76 -18.36
CA GLU A 295 -1.17 3.14 -18.84
C GLU A 295 -0.66 4.12 -17.79
N GLY A 296 0.08 5.14 -18.22
CA GLY A 296 0.62 6.18 -17.34
C GLY A 296 0.06 7.56 -17.67
N TYR A 297 -0.31 8.34 -16.67
CA TYR A 297 -0.67 9.75 -16.82
C TYR A 297 0.41 10.65 -16.22
N PHE A 298 1.05 11.47 -17.04
CA PHE A 298 2.11 12.37 -16.60
C PHE A 298 1.56 13.77 -16.38
N TYR A 299 1.93 14.37 -15.25
CA TYR A 299 1.53 15.71 -14.84
C TYR A 299 2.77 16.55 -14.56
N GLY A 300 2.73 17.82 -14.92
CA GLY A 300 3.81 18.78 -14.77
C GLY A 300 3.55 19.77 -13.64
N LEU A 301 4.58 20.06 -12.86
CA LEU A 301 4.67 21.28 -12.04
C LEU A 301 5.65 22.24 -12.72
N GLY A 302 5.25 23.50 -12.90
CA GLY A 302 6.08 24.54 -13.51
C GLY A 302 7.19 25.08 -12.61
N ALA A 303 7.63 24.33 -11.58
CA ALA A 303 8.57 24.80 -10.59
C ALA A 303 9.92 24.06 -10.69
N THR A 304 11.01 24.82 -10.69
CA THR A 304 12.38 24.30 -10.58
C THR A 304 12.71 23.97 -9.12
N PRO A 305 13.78 23.19 -8.83
CA PRO A 305 14.27 22.98 -7.47
C PRO A 305 14.49 24.29 -6.70
N ARG A 306 15.03 25.31 -7.36
CA ARG A 306 15.26 26.64 -6.78
C ARG A 306 13.95 27.28 -6.30
N MET A 307 12.91 27.25 -7.13
CA MET A 307 11.61 27.80 -6.75
C MET A 307 10.89 26.97 -5.70
N MET A 308 11.04 25.64 -5.76
CA MET A 308 10.48 24.73 -4.76
C MET A 308 11.08 24.93 -3.36
N GLN A 309 12.32 25.42 -3.26
CA GLN A 309 12.94 25.80 -1.98
C GLN A 309 12.51 27.20 -1.51
N LYS A 310 12.24 28.13 -2.45
CA LYS A 310 11.85 29.51 -2.15
C LYS A 310 10.39 29.64 -1.71
N ILE A 311 9.49 28.85 -2.30
CA ILE A 311 8.05 28.89 -2.04
C ILE A 311 7.70 27.92 -0.89
N PRO A 312 6.77 28.28 0.02
CA PRO A 312 6.36 27.38 1.11
C PRO A 312 5.90 26.00 0.61
N PRO A 313 6.32 24.90 1.25
CA PRO A 313 6.03 23.53 0.80
C PRO A 313 4.53 23.23 0.75
N GLU A 314 3.71 23.89 1.56
CA GLU A 314 2.25 23.75 1.61
C GLU A 314 1.58 24.06 0.26
N HIS A 315 2.16 24.99 -0.50
CA HIS A 315 1.72 25.29 -1.85
C HIS A 315 1.82 24.05 -2.74
N PHE A 316 2.99 23.41 -2.76
CA PHE A 316 3.22 22.23 -3.59
C PHE A 316 2.47 21.00 -3.09
N TYR A 317 2.29 20.84 -1.78
CA TYR A 317 1.43 19.78 -1.24
C TYR A 317 -0.01 19.90 -1.73
N ARG A 318 -0.55 21.12 -1.83
CA ARG A 318 -1.88 21.34 -2.39
C ARG A 318 -1.91 21.00 -3.87
N GLU A 319 -0.94 21.45 -4.66
CA GLU A 319 -0.90 21.16 -6.10
C GLU A 319 -0.72 19.67 -6.40
N MET A 320 0.16 18.98 -5.68
CA MET A 320 0.33 17.52 -5.82
C MET A 320 -0.95 16.75 -5.44
N ARG A 321 -1.68 17.19 -4.41
CA ARG A 321 -3.00 16.59 -4.07
C ARG A 321 -4.06 16.88 -5.13
N ASN A 322 -4.03 18.06 -5.76
CA ASN A 322 -4.93 18.37 -6.88
C ASN A 322 -4.63 17.46 -8.08
N ILE A 323 -3.36 17.26 -8.42
CA ILE A 323 -2.94 16.29 -9.43
C ILE A 323 -3.41 14.88 -9.06
N ALA A 324 -3.26 14.46 -7.80
CA ALA A 324 -3.72 13.15 -7.35
C ALA A 324 -5.23 12.94 -7.57
N LYS A 325 -6.05 13.96 -7.32
CA LYS A 325 -7.49 13.95 -7.62
C LYS A 325 -7.78 13.87 -9.12
N LEU A 326 -7.03 14.59 -9.95
CA LEU A 326 -7.16 14.52 -11.41
C LEU A 326 -6.77 13.14 -11.94
N ALA A 327 -5.68 12.56 -11.42
CA ALA A 327 -5.21 11.22 -11.75
C ALA A 327 -6.23 10.14 -11.34
N HIS A 328 -6.80 10.27 -10.14
CA HIS A 328 -7.85 9.38 -9.66
C HIS A 328 -9.09 9.39 -10.56
N LYS A 329 -9.53 10.58 -11.02
CA LYS A 329 -10.61 10.70 -12.01
C LYS A 329 -10.31 10.01 -13.34
N LYS A 330 -9.04 9.84 -13.70
CA LYS A 330 -8.58 9.08 -14.87
C LYS A 330 -8.37 7.58 -14.60
N GLY A 331 -8.70 7.13 -13.38
CA GLY A 331 -8.61 5.73 -12.96
C GLY A 331 -7.21 5.28 -12.57
N ALA A 332 -6.27 6.19 -12.30
CA ALA A 332 -4.97 5.82 -11.74
C ALA A 332 -5.15 5.28 -10.32
N GLY A 333 -4.42 4.21 -9.97
CA GLY A 333 -4.40 3.64 -8.62
C GLY A 333 -3.24 4.15 -7.74
N ILE A 334 -2.18 4.65 -8.37
CA ILE A 334 -0.96 5.10 -7.70
C ILE A 334 -0.37 6.34 -8.37
N LEU A 335 0.25 7.22 -7.57
CA LEU A 335 0.95 8.44 -7.98
C LEU A 335 2.42 8.37 -7.59
N GLY A 336 3.31 8.47 -8.58
CA GLY A 336 4.75 8.64 -8.35
C GLY A 336 5.13 10.10 -8.19
N LEU A 337 5.91 10.41 -7.16
CA LEU A 337 6.55 11.72 -6.96
C LEU A 337 7.98 11.65 -7.51
N GLY A 338 8.22 12.34 -8.62
CA GLY A 338 9.53 12.37 -9.27
C GLY A 338 10.47 13.44 -8.71
N ALA A 339 11.75 13.09 -8.58
CA ALA A 339 12.84 14.03 -8.29
C ALA A 339 12.54 14.94 -7.08
N PHE A 340 12.61 16.26 -7.22
CA PHE A 340 12.50 17.18 -6.09
C PHE A 340 11.10 17.19 -5.45
N THR A 341 10.08 16.67 -6.15
CA THR A 341 8.72 16.53 -5.57
C THR A 341 8.63 15.48 -4.47
N SER A 342 9.56 14.51 -4.43
CA SER A 342 9.65 13.54 -3.32
C SER A 342 10.57 14.00 -2.18
N VAL A 343 11.36 15.07 -2.41
CA VAL A 343 12.29 15.63 -1.42
C VAL A 343 11.66 16.78 -0.65
N ILE A 344 10.73 17.52 -1.28
CA ILE A 344 10.14 18.71 -0.67
C ILE A 344 9.38 18.39 0.62
N GLY A 345 9.85 19.00 1.71
CA GLY A 345 9.26 18.95 3.04
C GLY A 345 9.29 17.55 3.68
N ASP A 346 8.17 16.83 3.74
CA ASP A 346 8.00 15.61 4.55
C ASP A 346 8.06 14.29 3.77
N ALA A 347 8.81 14.27 2.67
CA ALA A 347 9.02 13.10 1.81
C ALA A 347 7.72 12.48 1.25
N GLY A 348 6.69 13.32 1.02
CA GLY A 348 5.42 12.92 0.43
C GLY A 348 4.39 12.38 1.43
N VAL A 349 4.68 12.37 2.73
CA VAL A 349 3.74 11.91 3.77
C VAL A 349 2.47 12.78 3.79
N SER A 350 2.61 14.10 3.70
CA SER A 350 1.46 15.03 3.66
C SER A 350 0.65 14.88 2.37
N VAL A 351 1.31 14.57 1.26
CA VAL A 351 0.64 14.30 -0.03
C VAL A 351 -0.15 13.01 0.06
N ALA A 352 0.47 11.93 0.57
CA ALA A 352 -0.15 10.62 0.75
C ALA A 352 -1.41 10.70 1.62
N LYS A 353 -1.33 11.36 2.79
CA LYS A 353 -2.48 11.52 3.71
C LYS A 353 -3.69 12.21 3.08
N GLY A 354 -3.49 13.08 2.10
CA GLY A 354 -4.57 13.82 1.43
C GLY A 354 -4.86 13.39 -0.01
N SER A 355 -4.22 12.32 -0.48
CA SER A 355 -4.36 11.79 -1.83
C SER A 355 -5.48 10.75 -1.88
N PRO A 356 -6.37 10.78 -2.89
CA PRO A 356 -7.37 9.72 -3.10
C PRO A 356 -6.76 8.44 -3.72
N ILE A 357 -5.47 8.41 -4.01
CA ILE A 357 -4.74 7.28 -4.61
C ILE A 357 -3.42 7.07 -3.87
N ALA A 358 -2.86 5.85 -3.92
CA ALA A 358 -1.58 5.56 -3.28
C ALA A 358 -0.49 6.50 -3.79
N VAL A 359 0.48 6.85 -2.94
CA VAL A 359 1.59 7.74 -3.30
C VAL A 359 2.91 7.03 -3.04
N THR A 360 3.82 7.10 -4.00
CA THR A 360 5.18 6.55 -3.86
C THR A 360 6.23 7.59 -4.24
N THR A 361 7.35 7.58 -3.52
CA THR A 361 8.54 8.35 -3.86
C THR A 361 9.45 7.63 -4.85
N GLY A 362 9.21 6.33 -5.08
CA GLY A 362 10.07 5.48 -5.91
C GLY A 362 11.40 5.09 -5.26
N ASN A 363 11.72 5.58 -4.05
CA ASN A 363 13.03 5.40 -3.42
C ASN A 363 13.43 3.93 -3.27
N SER A 364 12.51 3.03 -2.90
CA SER A 364 12.81 1.60 -2.76
C SER A 364 13.24 0.95 -4.08
N TYR A 365 12.58 1.31 -5.19
CA TYR A 365 12.96 0.81 -6.51
C TYR A 365 14.30 1.40 -6.95
N THR A 366 14.56 2.68 -6.65
CA THR A 366 15.87 3.30 -6.89
C THR A 366 16.97 2.58 -6.13
N VAL A 367 16.80 2.31 -4.83
CA VAL A 367 17.78 1.56 -4.02
C VAL A 367 18.08 0.20 -4.65
N TRP A 368 17.04 -0.57 -5.00
CA TRP A 368 17.20 -1.87 -5.64
C TRP A 368 17.96 -1.76 -6.97
N ALA A 369 17.56 -0.83 -7.85
CA ALA A 369 18.20 -0.61 -9.13
C ALA A 369 19.65 -0.17 -8.98
N THR A 370 19.97 0.66 -7.99
CA THR A 370 21.34 1.07 -7.66
C THR A 370 22.19 -0.13 -7.26
N LEU A 371 21.71 -0.95 -6.32
CA LEU A 371 22.45 -2.11 -5.84
C LEU A 371 22.65 -3.16 -6.94
N GLU A 372 21.64 -3.39 -7.79
CA GLU A 372 21.83 -4.25 -8.97
C GLU A 372 22.80 -3.65 -9.98
N SER A 373 22.77 -2.33 -10.20
CA SER A 373 23.74 -1.67 -11.09
C SER A 373 25.16 -1.80 -10.55
N VAL A 374 25.36 -1.66 -9.24
CA VAL A 374 26.64 -1.90 -8.57
C VAL A 374 27.08 -3.36 -8.75
N ARG A 375 26.18 -4.33 -8.53
CA ARG A 375 26.49 -5.76 -8.69
C ARG A 375 26.91 -6.10 -10.13
N ILE A 376 26.12 -5.67 -11.11
CA ILE A 376 26.40 -5.88 -12.54
C ILE A 376 27.69 -5.16 -12.97
N GLY A 377 27.90 -3.93 -12.48
CA GLY A 377 29.12 -3.16 -12.75
C GLY A 377 30.35 -3.84 -12.18
N ALA A 378 30.30 -4.26 -10.92
CA ALA A 378 31.39 -4.95 -10.24
C ALA A 378 31.74 -6.27 -10.95
N GLU A 379 30.73 -7.06 -11.34
CA GLU A 379 30.91 -8.29 -12.10
C GLU A 379 31.62 -8.05 -13.44
N LYS A 380 31.21 -7.02 -14.20
CA LYS A 380 31.83 -6.65 -15.47
C LYS A 380 33.26 -6.14 -15.33
N MET A 381 33.57 -5.47 -14.23
CA MET A 381 34.90 -4.92 -13.94
C MET A 381 35.82 -5.91 -13.20
N GLY A 382 35.32 -7.10 -12.84
CA GLY A 382 36.08 -8.07 -12.06
C GLY A 382 36.34 -7.63 -10.60
N ILE A 383 35.50 -6.77 -10.05
CA ILE A 383 35.58 -6.27 -8.67
C ILE A 383 34.89 -7.26 -7.72
N ASP A 384 35.64 -7.79 -6.75
CA ASP A 384 35.12 -8.68 -5.71
C ASP A 384 34.63 -7.88 -4.49
N LEU A 385 33.31 -7.72 -4.37
CA LEU A 385 32.66 -6.98 -3.28
C LEU A 385 33.16 -7.41 -1.89
N GLY A 386 33.40 -8.71 -1.67
CA GLY A 386 33.84 -9.24 -0.38
C GLY A 386 35.26 -8.83 0.03
N LYS A 387 36.02 -8.21 -0.88
CA LYS A 387 37.36 -7.67 -0.64
C LYS A 387 37.46 -6.16 -0.91
N SER A 388 36.37 -5.55 -1.35
CA SER A 388 36.35 -4.15 -1.76
C SER A 388 36.13 -3.20 -0.60
N ARG A 389 36.67 -1.99 -0.74
CA ARG A 389 36.26 -0.82 0.03
C ARG A 389 35.18 -0.08 -0.76
N ALA A 390 34.03 0.16 -0.15
CA ALA A 390 32.95 0.92 -0.78
C ALA A 390 32.73 2.26 -0.08
N MET A 391 32.20 3.23 -0.82
CA MET A 391 31.82 4.54 -0.31
C MET A 391 30.40 4.90 -0.74
N VAL A 392 29.62 5.45 0.19
CA VAL A 392 28.31 6.03 -0.12
C VAL A 392 28.32 7.52 0.18
N ILE A 393 28.15 8.34 -0.86
CA ILE A 393 28.06 9.80 -0.76
C ILE A 393 26.57 10.19 -0.70
N GLY A 394 26.22 10.98 0.31
CA GLY A 394 24.81 11.19 0.67
C GLY A 394 24.26 10.08 1.56
N ALA A 395 25.14 9.38 2.31
CA ALA A 395 24.80 8.21 3.13
C ALA A 395 23.67 8.45 4.14
N THR A 396 23.44 9.69 4.59
CA THR A 396 22.39 10.03 5.57
C THR A 396 21.04 10.39 4.93
N GLY A 397 20.96 10.43 3.60
CA GLY A 397 19.71 10.63 2.85
C GLY A 397 18.79 9.41 2.87
N SER A 398 17.53 9.57 2.47
CA SER A 398 16.55 8.48 2.49
C SER A 398 16.95 7.27 1.63
N ILE A 399 17.57 7.51 0.48
CA ILE A 399 18.09 6.48 -0.42
C ILE A 399 19.46 5.99 0.09
N GLY A 400 20.40 6.92 0.31
CA GLY A 400 21.77 6.61 0.73
C GLY A 400 21.84 5.77 2.01
N LYS A 401 20.96 6.01 2.98
CA LYS A 401 20.92 5.25 4.25
C LYS A 401 20.62 3.77 4.02
N VAL A 402 19.69 3.47 3.11
CA VAL A 402 19.31 2.08 2.80
C VAL A 402 20.39 1.40 1.96
N ILE A 403 20.92 2.11 0.94
CA ILE A 403 22.05 1.63 0.14
C ILE A 403 23.23 1.29 1.04
N THR A 404 23.59 2.20 1.96
CA THR A 404 24.70 2.01 2.89
C THR A 404 24.52 0.73 3.71
N ARG A 405 23.34 0.53 4.30
CA ARG A 405 23.05 -0.67 5.11
C ARG A 405 23.18 -1.95 4.28
N MET A 406 22.58 -1.99 3.09
CA MET A 406 22.61 -3.18 2.22
C MET A 406 23.98 -3.44 1.59
N LEU A 407 24.76 -2.39 1.32
CA LEU A 407 26.11 -2.54 0.78
C LEU A 407 27.09 -2.97 1.87
N ALA A 408 26.93 -2.49 3.10
CA ALA A 408 27.71 -2.90 4.28
C ALA A 408 27.56 -4.39 4.65
N GLU A 409 26.54 -5.07 4.13
CA GLU A 409 26.41 -6.53 4.24
C GLU A 409 27.33 -7.30 3.27
N GLN A 410 27.78 -6.63 2.21
CA GLN A 410 28.51 -7.24 1.10
C GLN A 410 29.99 -6.87 1.07
N VAL A 411 30.39 -5.84 1.81
CA VAL A 411 31.77 -5.33 1.83
C VAL A 411 32.37 -5.36 3.26
N PRO A 412 33.67 -5.63 3.41
CA PRO A 412 34.33 -5.59 4.72
C PRO A 412 34.62 -4.17 5.21
N HIS A 413 34.64 -3.18 4.33
CA HIS A 413 34.97 -1.78 4.65
C HIS A 413 34.04 -0.82 3.90
N ILE A 414 33.33 0.01 4.66
CA ILE A 414 32.47 1.06 4.11
C ILE A 414 32.84 2.46 4.64
N VAL A 415 32.92 3.43 3.73
CA VAL A 415 33.06 4.85 4.03
C VAL A 415 31.70 5.52 3.82
N ILE A 416 31.18 6.19 4.83
CA ILE A 416 29.91 6.92 4.76
C ILE A 416 30.16 8.43 4.74
N ALA A 417 29.71 9.10 3.67
CA ALA A 417 29.95 10.52 3.47
C ALA A 417 28.66 11.35 3.46
N ALA A 418 28.60 12.38 4.31
CA ALA A 418 27.51 13.35 4.35
C ALA A 418 27.88 14.64 5.11
N PRO A 419 27.20 15.78 4.86
CA PRO A 419 27.56 17.06 5.49
C PRO A 419 27.31 17.17 6.99
N LYS A 420 26.48 16.28 7.57
CA LYS A 420 26.00 16.37 8.97
C LYS A 420 26.67 15.30 9.84
N PRO A 421 27.68 15.65 10.65
CA PRO A 421 28.45 14.69 11.46
C PRO A 421 27.57 13.89 12.42
N GLU A 422 26.59 14.52 13.05
CA GLU A 422 25.69 13.86 14.01
C GLU A 422 24.90 12.71 13.38
N ARG A 423 24.42 12.88 12.15
CA ARG A 423 23.69 11.84 11.40
C ARG A 423 24.61 10.73 10.91
N LEU A 424 25.87 11.05 10.59
CA LEU A 424 26.87 10.05 10.25
C LEU A 424 27.19 9.17 11.45
N MET A 425 27.38 9.76 12.63
CA MET A 425 27.66 9.02 13.86
C MET A 425 26.50 8.08 14.24
N GLU A 426 25.25 8.52 14.09
CA GLU A 426 24.08 7.66 14.27
C GLU A 426 24.04 6.48 13.29
N LEU A 427 24.34 6.74 12.01
CA LEU A 427 24.37 5.70 10.98
C LEU A 427 25.53 4.73 11.20
N ALA A 428 26.73 5.21 11.54
CA ALA A 428 27.89 4.38 11.82
C ALA A 428 27.61 3.39 12.97
N ARG A 429 27.08 3.90 14.09
CA ARG A 429 26.69 3.06 15.24
C ARG A 429 25.65 2.01 14.86
N LEU A 430 24.67 2.38 14.03
CA LEU A 430 23.69 1.44 13.52
C LEU A 430 24.37 0.31 12.73
N LEU A 431 25.24 0.64 11.77
CA LEU A 431 25.94 -0.35 10.94
C LEU A 431 26.84 -1.27 11.77
N GLU A 432 27.59 -0.72 12.72
CA GLU A 432 28.43 -1.48 13.64
C GLU A 432 27.60 -2.44 14.51
N SER A 433 26.44 -1.97 15.01
CA SER A 433 25.53 -2.81 15.79
C SER A 433 24.93 -3.95 14.97
N GLU A 434 24.55 -3.68 13.71
CA GLU A 434 24.01 -4.69 12.79
C GLU A 434 25.09 -5.71 12.43
N ALA A 435 26.30 -5.26 12.10
CA ALA A 435 27.43 -6.14 11.82
C ALA A 435 27.80 -7.02 13.02
N THR A 436 27.84 -6.46 14.23
CA THR A 436 28.12 -7.20 15.48
C THR A 436 27.07 -8.28 15.74
N ARG A 437 25.79 -7.94 15.58
CA ARG A 437 24.68 -8.89 15.77
C ARG A 437 24.77 -10.06 14.79
N ASP A 438 25.18 -9.78 13.56
CA ASP A 438 25.27 -10.78 12.49
C ASP A 438 26.63 -11.52 12.47
N GLY A 439 27.55 -11.22 13.41
CA GLY A 439 28.87 -11.84 13.49
C GLY A 439 29.83 -11.43 12.35
N ARG A 440 29.57 -10.32 11.67
CA ARG A 440 30.35 -9.82 10.54
C ARG A 440 31.42 -8.83 10.99
N LYS A 441 32.62 -8.90 10.39
CA LYS A 441 33.64 -7.87 10.54
C LYS A 441 33.37 -6.77 9.52
N LEU A 442 33.00 -5.60 9.99
CA LEU A 442 32.78 -4.40 9.19
C LEU A 442 33.60 -3.25 9.78
N LEU A 443 34.44 -2.63 8.94
CA LEU A 443 35.07 -1.35 9.26
C LEU A 443 34.20 -0.23 8.70
N VAL A 444 33.78 0.70 9.56
CA VAL A 444 33.01 1.88 9.18
C VAL A 444 33.88 3.11 9.36
N GLU A 445 34.09 3.87 8.29
CA GLU A 445 34.72 5.19 8.34
C GLU A 445 33.70 6.27 8.00
N VAL A 446 33.82 7.43 8.63
CA VAL A 446 32.91 8.57 8.43
C VAL A 446 33.66 9.73 7.80
N ALA A 447 33.03 10.40 6.84
CA ALA A 447 33.63 11.53 6.14
C ALA A 447 32.61 12.66 5.96
N THR A 448 33.00 13.90 6.28
CA THR A 448 32.18 15.09 5.95
C THR A 448 32.49 15.63 4.56
N VAL A 449 33.65 15.27 4.00
CA VAL A 449 34.12 15.59 2.66
C VAL A 449 34.56 14.30 1.99
N ALA A 450 34.11 14.04 0.76
CA ALA A 450 34.32 12.75 0.12
C ALA A 450 35.75 12.58 -0.44
N ASP A 451 36.34 13.65 -0.95
CA ASP A 451 37.57 13.66 -1.75
C ASP A 451 38.75 12.91 -1.14
N ASP A 452 38.94 12.99 0.19
CA ASP A 452 40.10 12.42 0.87
C ASP A 452 40.10 10.88 0.86
N HIS A 453 38.93 10.26 0.65
CA HIS A 453 38.78 8.80 0.61
C HIS A 453 38.69 8.23 -0.81
N LEU A 454 38.43 9.08 -1.83
CA LEU A 454 38.27 8.63 -3.22
C LEU A 454 39.44 7.80 -3.78
N PRO A 455 40.72 8.06 -3.43
CA PRO A 455 41.85 7.29 -3.95
C PRO A 455 41.91 5.83 -3.47
N ASP A 456 41.23 5.50 -2.36
CA ASP A 456 41.35 4.20 -1.71
C ASP A 456 40.12 3.29 -1.88
N VAL A 457 39.08 3.80 -2.55
CA VAL A 457 37.76 3.14 -2.64
C VAL A 457 37.60 2.47 -4.00
N ASP A 458 37.11 1.23 -4.01
CA ASP A 458 36.85 0.47 -5.23
C ASP A 458 35.47 0.77 -5.83
N ILE A 459 34.49 1.10 -4.98
CA ILE A 459 33.09 1.29 -5.38
C ILE A 459 32.54 2.55 -4.73
N ILE A 460 32.04 3.48 -5.55
CA ILE A 460 31.45 4.73 -5.10
C ILE A 460 29.98 4.77 -5.52
N VAL A 461 29.08 5.00 -4.56
CA VAL A 461 27.67 5.22 -4.83
C VAL A 461 27.29 6.64 -4.42
N ALA A 462 26.88 7.46 -5.38
CA ALA A 462 26.44 8.84 -5.14
C ALA A 462 24.91 8.91 -5.10
N ALA A 463 24.36 9.23 -3.94
CA ALA A 463 22.92 9.37 -3.70
C ALA A 463 22.60 10.72 -3.05
N THR A 464 23.17 11.79 -3.59
CA THR A 464 23.04 13.13 -3.02
C THR A 464 21.83 13.88 -3.59
N THR A 465 21.39 14.90 -2.85
CA THR A 465 20.38 15.87 -3.29
C THR A 465 20.99 17.24 -3.60
N ALA A 466 22.31 17.36 -3.46
CA ALA A 466 23.04 18.61 -3.70
C ALA A 466 23.29 18.80 -5.21
N HIS A 467 23.64 20.02 -5.61
CA HIS A 467 23.77 20.37 -7.03
C HIS A 467 25.20 20.18 -7.52
N GLY A 468 25.53 19.00 -8.06
CA GLY A 468 26.68 18.71 -8.95
C GLY A 468 28.08 18.88 -8.35
N GLY A 469 29.08 18.20 -8.94
CA GLY A 469 30.50 18.44 -8.69
C GLY A 469 31.01 17.95 -7.33
N ILE A 470 30.37 16.93 -6.77
CA ILE A 470 30.75 16.36 -5.47
C ILE A 470 31.87 15.33 -5.60
N ILE A 471 32.06 14.74 -6.79
CA ILE A 471 33.09 13.75 -7.07
C ILE A 471 34.08 14.33 -8.07
N ASP A 472 35.34 14.46 -7.66
CA ASP A 472 36.45 14.68 -8.59
C ASP A 472 36.90 13.34 -9.19
N VAL A 473 36.53 13.09 -10.44
CA VAL A 473 36.86 11.86 -11.20
C VAL A 473 38.37 11.62 -11.29
N MET A 474 39.19 12.67 -11.20
CA MET A 474 40.64 12.55 -11.27
C MET A 474 41.26 11.99 -9.99
N LYS A 475 40.55 12.04 -8.86
CA LYS A 475 41.00 11.50 -7.57
C LYS A 475 40.59 10.05 -7.34
N LEU A 476 39.77 9.48 -8.21
CA LEU A 476 39.29 8.11 -8.08
C LEU A 476 40.42 7.10 -8.24
N LYS A 477 40.38 6.03 -7.46
CA LYS A 477 41.25 4.86 -7.64
C LYS A 477 41.15 4.32 -9.08
N PRO A 478 42.27 3.93 -9.73
CA PRO A 478 42.22 3.22 -11.01
C PRO A 478 41.35 1.97 -10.98
N GLY A 479 40.45 1.83 -11.95
CA GLY A 479 39.51 0.70 -12.00
C GLY A 479 38.33 0.80 -11.02
N ALA A 480 38.08 1.96 -10.39
CA ALA A 480 36.95 2.12 -9.47
C ALA A 480 35.61 2.19 -10.21
N LEU A 481 34.58 1.58 -9.63
CA LEU A 481 33.21 1.63 -10.12
C LEU A 481 32.46 2.81 -9.50
N VAL A 482 31.90 3.69 -10.33
CA VAL A 482 31.03 4.80 -9.88
C VAL A 482 29.59 4.57 -10.29
N CYS A 483 28.68 4.53 -9.31
CA CYS A 483 27.23 4.49 -9.52
C CYS A 483 26.60 5.80 -9.06
N ASP A 484 26.34 6.71 -10.00
CA ASP A 484 25.70 7.99 -9.73
C ASP A 484 24.18 7.91 -9.92
N VAL A 485 23.45 7.97 -8.81
CA VAL A 485 21.98 7.99 -8.78
C VAL A 485 21.42 9.33 -8.33
N ALA A 486 22.25 10.36 -8.22
CA ALA A 486 21.83 11.71 -7.89
C ALA A 486 21.02 12.33 -9.04
N ARG A 487 20.08 13.22 -8.69
CA ARG A 487 19.30 14.00 -9.66
C ARG A 487 19.24 15.46 -9.21
N PRO A 488 19.96 16.38 -9.88
CA PRO A 488 20.88 16.16 -11.02
C PRO A 488 22.09 15.27 -10.68
N PRO A 489 22.74 14.65 -11.70
CA PRO A 489 23.92 13.80 -11.46
C PRO A 489 25.09 14.58 -10.88
N ASP A 490 25.88 13.93 -10.04
CA ASP A 490 27.10 14.44 -9.41
C ASP A 490 28.30 14.39 -10.35
N VAL A 491 28.34 13.44 -11.29
CA VAL A 491 29.38 13.31 -12.33
C VAL A 491 28.78 13.58 -13.71
N SER A 492 29.35 14.52 -14.45
CA SER A 492 28.90 14.79 -15.82
C SER A 492 29.47 13.77 -16.82
N PRO A 493 28.79 13.52 -17.96
CA PRO A 493 29.32 12.65 -19.01
C PRO A 493 30.69 13.11 -19.55
N GLU A 494 30.93 14.42 -19.59
CA GLU A 494 32.23 14.98 -20.00
C GLU A 494 33.34 14.69 -18.99
N GLU A 495 33.03 14.72 -17.68
CA GLU A 495 33.99 14.37 -16.63
C GLU A 495 34.28 12.88 -16.60
N ALA A 496 33.26 12.04 -16.72
CA ALA A 496 33.41 10.59 -16.82
C ALA A 496 34.29 10.22 -18.04
N GLY A 497 34.06 10.86 -19.19
CA GLY A 497 34.83 10.63 -20.42
C GLY A 497 36.30 11.08 -20.37
N LYS A 498 36.78 11.68 -19.27
CA LYS A 498 38.22 11.97 -19.09
C LYS A 498 39.03 10.72 -18.73
N ARG A 499 38.36 9.63 -18.34
CA ARG A 499 38.99 8.38 -17.91
C ARG A 499 38.28 7.18 -18.51
N ASP A 500 39.04 6.30 -19.16
CA ASP A 500 38.53 5.09 -19.77
C ASP A 500 38.43 3.91 -18.78
N ASP A 501 38.95 4.08 -17.56
CA ASP A 501 39.11 3.02 -16.56
C ASP A 501 38.18 3.15 -15.35
N ILE A 502 37.14 3.98 -15.44
CA ILE A 502 36.14 4.27 -14.37
C ILE A 502 34.72 4.04 -14.87
#